data_AF-A0A9P6X7J0-F1
#
_entry.id   AF-A0A9P6X7J0-F1
#
_cell.length_a   1.000
_cell.length_b   1.000
_cell.length_c   1.000
_cell.angle_alpha   90.00
_cell.angle_beta   90.00
_cell.angle_gamma   90.00
#
_symmetry.space_group_name_H-M   'P 1'
#
loop_
_entity.id
_entity.type
_entity.pdbx_description
1 polymer ?
#
loop_
_entity_poly.entity_id
_entity_poly.type
_entity_poly.pdbx_seq_one_letter_code
_entity_poly.pdbx_strand_id
1 'polypeptide(L)'
;MEKPSITTVEGLRLALEGLGLSTKGQKAELKQRLRKAKKKLATEDKKEVEEIKTNSQPFDYYLFFDVEATCIENGGFNYPNEIIEFPVVLVDGKTFDIVDEFRSYVKPTINPTLTEFCMKLTGITQDTVDNSPVFVDVLNQFQEFLAKYSLFQSSTAIFVTDGPFDIRDFITKQITHSNIDPRPAYFNLPWINIRKLFKDFYHQTQSRNIASMLSHLEMSFEGREHSGLDDARNLAYIAKRMFEDGCIFKSNCKLQKREYTRKRR
;
A
#
# COMPACT_ATOMS: atom_id res chain seq x y z
N MET A 1 31.01 -11.97 49.64
CA MET A 1 30.06 -11.03 50.26
C MET A 1 28.68 -11.33 49.71
N GLU A 2 27.74 -11.75 50.56
CA GLU A 2 26.35 -12.03 50.14
C GLU A 2 25.64 -10.74 49.74
N LYS A 3 24.97 -10.74 48.57
CA LYS A 3 24.14 -9.61 48.16
C LYS A 3 22.94 -9.50 49.12
N PRO A 4 22.69 -8.33 49.73
CA PRO A 4 21.61 -8.18 50.70
C PRO A 4 20.25 -8.43 50.04
N SER A 5 19.39 -9.20 50.71
CA SER A 5 18.03 -9.49 50.24
C SER A 5 17.24 -8.21 50.01
N ILE A 6 16.51 -8.13 48.89
CA ILE A 6 15.72 -6.94 48.49
C ILE A 6 14.59 -6.59 49.48
N THR A 7 14.34 -7.45 50.47
CA THR A 7 13.37 -7.23 51.54
C THR A 7 13.96 -6.51 52.75
N THR A 8 15.29 -6.35 52.81
CA THR A 8 16.02 -5.59 53.83
C THR A 8 16.02 -4.09 53.51
N VAL A 9 16.26 -3.23 54.50
CA VAL A 9 16.36 -1.77 54.29
C VAL A 9 17.49 -1.46 53.31
N GLU A 10 18.63 -2.13 53.46
CA GLU A 10 19.79 -1.95 52.60
C GLU A 10 19.52 -2.40 51.15
N GLY A 11 18.91 -3.58 50.97
CA GLY A 11 18.51 -4.05 49.64
C GLY A 11 17.49 -3.13 48.95
N LEU A 12 16.60 -2.47 49.70
CA LEU A 12 15.66 -1.49 49.14
C LEU A 12 16.34 -0.18 48.75
N ARG A 13 17.35 0.27 49.51
CA ARG A 13 18.13 1.46 49.17
C ARG A 13 18.93 1.26 47.90
N LEU A 14 19.65 0.15 47.80
CA LEU A 14 20.40 -0.22 46.59
C LEU A 14 19.50 -0.30 45.35
N ALA A 15 18.29 -0.88 45.49
CA ALA A 15 17.34 -0.97 44.39
C ALA A 15 16.74 0.40 43.98
N LEU A 16 16.58 1.33 44.92
CA LEU A 16 16.12 2.69 44.62
C LEU A 16 17.24 3.55 44.02
N GLU A 17 18.48 3.39 44.51
CA GLU A 17 19.67 4.06 44.00
C GLU A 17 19.96 3.67 42.55
N GLY A 18 19.84 2.38 42.22
CA GLY A 18 19.93 1.90 40.83
C GLY A 18 18.85 2.45 39.89
N LEU A 19 17.78 3.05 40.43
CA LEU A 19 16.73 3.75 39.68
C LEU A 19 16.84 5.28 39.80
N GLY A 20 17.89 5.81 40.42
CA GLY A 20 18.08 7.25 40.65
C GLY A 20 17.07 7.88 41.63
N LEU A 21 16.46 7.07 42.50
CA LEU A 21 15.40 7.50 43.42
C LEU A 21 15.92 7.66 44.86
N SER A 22 15.30 8.57 45.62
CA SER A 22 15.68 8.85 47.01
C SER A 22 15.67 7.60 47.90
N THR A 23 16.79 7.39 48.61
CA THR A 23 17.05 6.29 49.54
C THR A 23 16.73 6.64 51.01
N LYS A 24 16.20 7.84 51.26
CA LYS A 24 15.78 8.30 52.59
C LYS A 24 14.39 7.77 52.96
N GLY A 25 14.17 7.57 54.26
CA GLY A 25 12.89 7.14 54.83
C GLY A 25 12.94 5.78 55.54
N GLN A 26 11.82 5.41 56.14
CA GLN A 26 11.66 4.12 56.82
C GLN A 26 11.38 2.98 55.83
N LYS A 27 11.56 1.72 56.27
CA LYS A 27 11.42 0.51 55.43
C LYS A 27 10.12 0.48 54.62
N ALA A 28 9.00 0.89 55.21
CA ALA A 28 7.69 0.92 54.55
C ALA A 28 7.65 1.92 53.39
N GLU A 29 8.22 3.11 53.58
CA GLU A 29 8.31 4.17 52.56
C GLU A 29 9.20 3.76 51.39
N LEU A 30 10.35 3.13 51.68
CA LEU A 30 11.26 2.60 50.67
C LEU A 30 10.59 1.51 49.81
N LYS A 31 9.87 0.57 50.46
CA LYS A 31 9.08 -0.46 49.75
C LYS A 31 8.01 0.16 48.86
N GLN A 32 7.27 1.14 49.36
CA GLN A 32 6.21 1.80 48.61
C GLN A 32 6.77 2.55 47.39
N ARG A 33 7.90 3.25 47.56
CA ARG A 33 8.58 3.98 46.48
C ARG A 33 9.06 3.03 45.39
N LEU A 34 9.72 1.93 45.77
CA LEU A 34 10.18 0.93 44.81
C LEU A 34 9.02 0.25 44.09
N ARG A 35 7.91 -0.04 44.79
CA ARG A 35 6.69 -0.60 44.17
C ARG A 35 6.09 0.37 43.15
N LYS A 36 6.01 1.66 43.48
CA LYS A 36 5.51 2.69 42.55
C LYS A 36 6.43 2.82 41.32
N ALA A 37 7.74 2.82 41.51
CA ALA A 37 8.72 2.89 40.42
C ALA A 37 8.61 1.68 39.48
N LYS A 38 8.57 0.45 40.04
CA LYS A 38 8.37 -0.78 39.25
C LYS A 38 7.04 -0.80 38.51
N LYS A 39 5.97 -0.30 39.14
CA LYS A 39 4.66 -0.18 38.49
C LYS A 39 4.70 0.84 37.35
N LYS A 40 5.38 1.97 37.53
CA LYS A 40 5.55 3.00 36.49
C LYS A 40 6.34 2.45 35.29
N LEU A 41 7.50 1.82 35.53
CA LEU A 41 8.31 1.15 34.50
C LEU A 41 7.50 0.09 33.75
N ALA A 42 6.79 -0.80 34.46
CA ALA A 42 5.93 -1.79 33.82
C ALA A 42 4.72 -1.20 33.06
N THR A 43 4.34 0.05 33.34
CA THR A 43 3.29 0.76 32.59
C THR A 43 3.88 1.44 31.36
N GLU A 44 5.11 1.96 31.45
CA GLU A 44 5.88 2.52 30.33
C GLU A 44 6.25 1.42 29.32
N ASP A 45 6.79 0.29 29.77
CA ASP A 45 7.06 -0.88 28.92
C ASP A 45 5.80 -1.39 28.21
N LYS A 46 4.64 -1.36 28.90
CA LYS A 46 3.36 -1.76 28.30
C LYS A 46 2.87 -0.77 27.24
N LYS A 47 3.07 0.53 27.46
CA LYS A 47 2.74 1.57 26.48
C LYS A 47 3.60 1.45 25.24
N GLU A 48 4.89 1.22 25.40
CA GLU A 48 5.83 1.06 24.29
C GLU A 48 5.49 -0.19 23.45
N VAL A 49 5.16 -1.32 24.10
CA VAL A 49 4.73 -2.55 23.41
C VAL A 49 3.35 -2.40 22.75
N GLU A 50 2.43 -1.62 23.32
CA GLU A 50 1.14 -1.31 22.70
C GLU A 50 1.30 -0.35 21.50
N GLU A 51 2.15 0.68 21.60
CA GLU A 51 2.45 1.61 20.49
C GLU A 51 3.12 0.88 19.30
N ILE A 52 4.04 -0.06 19.58
CA ILE A 52 4.67 -0.90 18.55
C ILE A 52 3.64 -1.82 17.87
N LYS A 53 2.64 -2.32 18.62
CA LYS A 53 1.55 -3.14 18.06
C LYS A 53 0.52 -2.31 17.28
N THR A 54 0.35 -1.03 17.59
CA THR A 54 -0.55 -0.14 16.84
C THR A 54 0.04 0.35 15.53
N ASN A 55 1.37 0.37 15.39
CA ASN A 55 2.06 0.90 14.20
C ASN A 55 2.48 -0.17 13.15
N SER A 56 2.24 -1.47 13.40
CA SER A 56 2.57 -2.49 12.41
C SER A 56 1.50 -2.57 11.32
N GLN A 57 1.92 -2.43 10.07
CA GLN A 57 1.05 -2.57 8.91
C GLN A 57 0.69 -4.04 8.66
N PRO A 58 -0.51 -4.33 8.10
CA PRO A 58 -1.01 -5.70 7.96
C PRO A 58 -0.40 -6.51 6.82
N PHE A 59 0.35 -5.88 5.91
CA PHE A 59 0.98 -6.53 4.77
C PHE A 59 2.48 -6.22 4.74
N ASP A 60 3.28 -7.18 4.26
CA ASP A 60 4.73 -7.01 4.09
C ASP A 60 5.05 -6.07 2.93
N TYR A 61 4.20 -6.05 1.89
CA TYR A 61 4.40 -5.20 0.71
C TYR A 61 3.11 -4.60 0.17
N TYR A 62 3.23 -3.41 -0.40
CA TYR A 62 2.17 -2.69 -1.11
C TYR A 62 2.56 -2.45 -2.56
N LEU A 63 1.68 -2.80 -3.50
CA LEU A 63 1.88 -2.65 -4.94
C LEU A 63 1.00 -1.50 -5.43
N PHE A 64 1.58 -0.31 -5.55
CA PHE A 64 0.90 0.84 -6.13
C PHE A 64 0.77 0.65 -7.63
N PHE A 65 -0.45 0.69 -8.14
CA PHE A 65 -0.80 0.22 -9.48
C PHE A 65 -1.79 1.18 -10.13
N ASP A 66 -1.40 1.75 -11.27
CA ASP A 66 -2.19 2.72 -12.04
C ASP A 66 -1.94 2.49 -13.54
N VAL A 67 -2.90 1.88 -14.24
CA VAL A 67 -2.68 1.51 -15.65
C VAL A 67 -3.13 2.60 -16.60
N GLU A 68 -2.36 2.82 -17.65
CA GLU A 68 -2.85 3.56 -18.80
C GLU A 68 -3.50 2.60 -19.80
N ALA A 69 -4.56 3.08 -20.46
CA ALA A 69 -5.31 2.29 -21.41
C ALA A 69 -5.68 3.09 -22.67
N THR A 70 -5.88 2.39 -23.79
CA THR A 70 -6.42 2.99 -25.01
C THR A 70 -7.74 3.69 -24.71
N CYS A 71 -7.90 4.90 -25.24
CA CYS A 71 -9.09 5.71 -24.98
C CYS A 71 -9.47 6.60 -26.16
N ILE A 72 -10.73 7.02 -26.17
CA ILE A 72 -11.28 8.03 -27.07
C ILE A 72 -11.95 9.10 -26.21
N GLU A 73 -12.07 10.31 -26.76
CA GLU A 73 -12.84 11.38 -26.12
C GLU A 73 -14.29 10.92 -25.90
N ASN A 74 -14.82 11.10 -24.68
CA ASN A 74 -16.16 10.68 -24.28
C ASN A 74 -16.49 9.18 -24.42
N GLY A 75 -15.49 8.28 -24.54
CA GLY A 75 -15.72 6.84 -24.73
C GLY A 75 -16.35 6.11 -23.54
N GLY A 76 -16.19 6.65 -22.34
CA GLY A 76 -16.67 6.05 -21.10
C GLY A 76 -16.19 4.60 -20.90
N PHE A 77 -16.87 3.85 -20.04
CA PHE A 77 -16.50 2.47 -19.71
C PHE A 77 -16.94 1.42 -20.74
N ASN A 78 -17.71 1.79 -21.77
CA ASN A 78 -18.15 0.85 -22.81
C ASN A 78 -17.14 0.69 -23.94
N TYR A 79 -16.18 1.62 -24.07
CA TYR A 79 -15.09 1.49 -25.02
C TYR A 79 -14.25 0.23 -24.67
N PRO A 80 -13.80 -0.56 -25.67
CA PRO A 80 -12.97 -1.73 -25.45
C PRO A 80 -11.52 -1.32 -25.15
N ASN A 81 -11.32 -0.65 -24.01
CA ASN A 81 -10.00 -0.23 -23.55
C ASN A 81 -9.06 -1.42 -23.44
N GLU A 82 -7.84 -1.25 -23.93
CA GLU A 82 -6.72 -2.17 -23.76
C GLU A 82 -5.63 -1.48 -22.95
N ILE A 83 -5.01 -2.18 -22.02
CA ILE A 83 -3.89 -1.66 -21.24
C ILE A 83 -2.73 -1.39 -22.20
N ILE A 84 -2.13 -0.20 -22.10
CA ILE A 84 -0.98 0.26 -22.90
C ILE A 84 0.22 0.65 -22.04
N GLU A 85 0.04 0.82 -20.73
CA GLU A 85 1.10 0.90 -19.74
C GLU A 85 0.73 0.07 -18.51
N PHE A 86 1.67 -0.74 -18.03
CA PHE A 86 1.54 -1.57 -16.85
C PHE A 86 2.66 -1.22 -15.86
N PRO A 87 2.42 -0.30 -14.91
CA PRO A 87 3.41 0.09 -13.92
C PRO A 87 3.04 -0.42 -12.53
N VAL A 88 4.04 -0.83 -11.74
CA VAL A 88 3.90 -1.13 -10.32
C VAL A 88 5.04 -0.47 -9.56
N VAL A 89 4.71 0.28 -8.50
CA VAL A 89 5.68 0.73 -7.50
C VAL A 89 5.53 -0.14 -6.26
N LEU A 90 6.58 -0.88 -5.93
CA LEU A 90 6.62 -1.79 -4.78
C LEU A 90 7.12 -1.03 -3.55
N VAL A 91 6.37 -1.11 -2.46
CA VAL A 91 6.65 -0.40 -1.21
C VAL A 91 6.74 -1.39 -0.05
N ASP A 92 7.75 -1.24 0.80
CA ASP A 92 7.93 -2.04 2.02
C ASP A 92 6.90 -1.68 3.08
N GLY A 93 6.25 -2.68 3.67
CA GLY A 93 5.15 -2.46 4.60
C GLY A 93 5.57 -1.97 5.99
N LYS A 94 6.84 -2.10 6.38
CA LYS A 94 7.33 -1.65 7.68
C LYS A 94 7.74 -0.18 7.64
N THR A 95 8.35 0.23 6.54
CA THR A 95 8.96 1.55 6.37
C THR A 95 8.13 2.47 5.49
N PHE A 96 7.29 1.92 4.60
CA PHE A 96 6.65 2.61 3.50
C PHE A 96 7.62 3.24 2.48
N ASP A 97 8.87 2.80 2.48
CA ASP A 97 9.84 3.20 1.46
C ASP A 97 9.64 2.40 0.16
N ILE A 98 9.86 3.06 -0.98
CA ILE A 98 9.87 2.40 -2.29
C ILE A 98 11.07 1.47 -2.35
N VAL A 99 10.83 0.20 -2.69
CA VAL A 99 11.88 -0.84 -2.77
C VAL A 99 12.23 -1.24 -4.18
N ASP A 100 11.28 -1.17 -5.11
CA ASP A 100 11.49 -1.51 -6.52
C ASP A 100 10.34 -0.99 -7.37
N GLU A 101 10.54 -0.97 -8.68
CA GLU A 101 9.54 -0.57 -9.65
C GLU A 101 9.53 -1.51 -10.84
N PHE A 102 8.33 -1.81 -11.33
CA PHE A 102 8.11 -2.50 -12.59
C PHE A 102 7.40 -1.57 -13.55
N ARG A 103 7.85 -1.52 -14.80
CA ARG A 103 7.14 -0.80 -15.87
C ARG A 103 7.28 -1.56 -17.17
N SER A 104 6.16 -1.77 -17.84
CA SER A 104 6.16 -2.15 -19.25
C SER A 104 5.08 -1.39 -19.99
N TYR A 105 5.40 -0.91 -21.18
CA TYR A 105 4.36 -0.58 -22.15
C TYR A 105 3.78 -1.87 -22.74
N VAL A 106 2.59 -1.77 -23.31
CA VAL A 106 1.86 -2.93 -23.84
C VAL A 106 1.36 -2.59 -25.24
N LYS A 107 1.54 -3.51 -26.18
CA LYS A 107 0.98 -3.40 -27.53
C LYS A 107 -0.50 -3.77 -27.53
N PRO A 108 -1.41 -2.84 -27.84
CA PRO A 108 -2.82 -3.17 -28.02
C PRO A 108 -3.04 -3.97 -29.31
N THR A 109 -3.99 -4.89 -29.29
CA THR A 109 -4.27 -5.85 -30.37
C THR A 109 -5.66 -5.72 -30.97
N ILE A 110 -6.61 -5.11 -30.26
CA ILE A 110 -7.96 -4.81 -30.75
C ILE A 110 -7.97 -3.45 -31.45
N ASN A 111 -7.42 -2.43 -30.79
CA ASN A 111 -7.27 -1.07 -31.32
C ASN A 111 -5.77 -0.70 -31.34
N PRO A 112 -4.99 -1.22 -32.30
CA PRO A 112 -3.53 -1.06 -32.33
C PRO A 112 -3.08 0.39 -32.56
N THR A 113 -3.91 1.21 -33.22
CA THR A 113 -3.62 2.62 -33.47
C THR A 113 -4.23 3.49 -32.37
N LEU A 114 -3.36 4.18 -31.62
CA LEU A 114 -3.76 5.13 -30.59
C LEU A 114 -4.42 6.36 -31.21
N THR A 115 -5.44 6.89 -30.53
CA THR A 115 -6.03 8.17 -30.91
C THR A 115 -5.11 9.33 -30.51
N GLU A 116 -5.23 10.47 -31.20
CA GLU A 116 -4.52 11.70 -30.80
C GLU A 116 -4.87 12.11 -29.36
N PHE A 117 -6.14 11.94 -28.96
CA PHE A 117 -6.59 12.19 -27.60
C PHE A 117 -5.82 11.32 -26.59
N CYS A 118 -5.74 10.00 -26.85
CA CYS A 118 -5.03 9.07 -25.98
C CYS A 118 -3.55 9.42 -25.87
N MET A 119 -2.86 9.63 -26.99
CA MET A 119 -1.45 10.01 -26.99
C MET A 119 -1.19 11.33 -26.26
N LYS A 120 -2.07 12.33 -26.43
CA LYS A 120 -1.95 13.61 -25.73
C LYS A 120 -2.19 13.46 -24.23
N LEU A 121 -3.19 12.67 -23.85
CA LEU A 121 -3.53 12.42 -22.45
C LEU A 121 -2.39 11.68 -21.75
N THR A 122 -1.99 10.51 -22.26
CA THR A 122 -1.03 9.61 -21.58
C THR A 122 0.43 9.93 -21.87
N GLY A 123 0.70 10.67 -22.96
CA GLY A 123 2.06 10.93 -23.43
C GLY A 123 2.72 9.74 -24.12
N ILE A 124 2.01 8.61 -24.22
CA ILE A 124 2.50 7.39 -24.89
C ILE A 124 2.36 7.58 -26.39
N THR A 125 3.45 7.33 -27.12
CA THR A 125 3.46 7.48 -28.58
C THR A 125 3.05 6.19 -29.28
N GLN A 126 2.62 6.31 -30.54
CA GLN A 126 2.35 5.13 -31.38
C GLN A 126 3.58 4.23 -31.52
N ASP A 127 4.77 4.81 -31.74
CA ASP A 127 6.02 4.05 -31.85
C ASP A 127 6.33 3.25 -30.58
N THR A 128 6.03 3.82 -29.40
CA THR A 128 6.17 3.13 -28.12
C THR A 128 5.33 1.86 -28.04
N VAL A 129 4.04 1.93 -28.40
CA VAL A 129 3.17 0.74 -28.34
C VAL A 129 3.43 -0.24 -29.48
N ASP A 130 3.89 0.22 -30.65
CA ASP A 130 4.20 -0.63 -31.79
C ASP A 130 5.37 -1.58 -31.50
N ASN A 131 6.38 -1.06 -30.78
CA ASN A 131 7.55 -1.79 -30.28
C ASN A 131 7.31 -2.46 -28.90
N SER A 132 6.08 -2.31 -28.40
CA SER A 132 5.42 -2.98 -27.29
C SER A 132 5.50 -4.52 -27.21
N PRO A 133 5.88 -5.22 -26.12
CA PRO A 133 5.38 -6.59 -25.92
C PRO A 133 3.85 -6.63 -25.84
N VAL A 134 3.23 -7.75 -26.23
CA VAL A 134 1.78 -7.95 -26.00
C VAL A 134 1.51 -8.25 -24.52
N PHE A 135 0.26 -8.07 -24.09
CA PHE A 135 -0.10 -8.15 -22.66
C PHE A 135 0.29 -9.46 -21.98
N VAL A 136 0.21 -10.60 -22.68
CA VAL A 136 0.59 -11.91 -22.13
C VAL A 136 2.07 -11.97 -21.75
N ASP A 137 2.95 -11.39 -22.58
CA ASP A 137 4.38 -11.36 -22.31
C ASP A 137 4.70 -10.42 -21.14
N VAL A 138 4.02 -9.28 -21.07
CA VAL A 138 4.12 -8.35 -19.92
C VAL A 138 3.66 -9.02 -18.64
N LEU A 139 2.59 -9.81 -18.69
CA LEU A 139 2.11 -10.55 -17.54
C LEU A 139 3.12 -11.60 -17.05
N ASN A 140 3.83 -12.26 -17.97
CA ASN A 140 4.91 -13.19 -17.62
C ASN A 140 6.09 -12.46 -16.95
N GLN A 141 6.52 -11.33 -17.51
CA GLN A 141 7.57 -10.48 -16.91
C GLN A 141 7.15 -9.99 -15.52
N PHE A 142 5.87 -9.60 -15.37
CA PHE A 142 5.34 -9.19 -14.08
C PHE A 142 5.33 -10.35 -13.06
N GLN A 143 5.06 -11.59 -13.48
CA GLN A 143 5.16 -12.75 -12.59
C GLN A 143 6.59 -13.00 -12.11
N GLU A 144 7.60 -12.78 -12.95
CA GLU A 144 9.01 -12.83 -12.54
C GLU A 144 9.33 -11.74 -11.50
N PHE A 145 8.81 -10.53 -11.71
CA PHE A 145 8.91 -9.44 -10.73
C PHE A 145 8.25 -9.82 -9.39
N LEU A 146 7.05 -10.40 -9.40
CA LEU A 146 6.39 -10.88 -8.18
C LEU A 146 7.21 -11.98 -7.47
N ALA A 147 7.79 -12.91 -8.24
CA ALA A 147 8.59 -14.01 -7.72
C ALA A 147 9.89 -13.56 -7.06
N LYS A 148 10.53 -12.50 -7.57
CA LYS A 148 11.75 -11.89 -6.98
C LYS A 148 11.58 -11.53 -5.49
N TYR A 149 10.36 -11.19 -5.07
CA TYR A 149 10.03 -10.77 -3.70
C TYR A 149 9.08 -11.75 -2.98
N SER A 150 8.81 -12.91 -3.58
CA SER A 150 7.85 -13.92 -3.09
C SER A 150 6.46 -13.34 -2.77
N LEU A 151 6.01 -12.36 -3.55
CA LEU A 151 4.75 -11.64 -3.32
C LEU A 151 3.55 -12.56 -3.55
N PHE A 152 2.56 -12.46 -2.66
CA PHE A 152 1.37 -13.33 -2.63
C PHE A 152 1.70 -14.82 -2.42
N GLN A 153 2.93 -15.13 -2.00
CA GLN A 153 3.39 -16.47 -1.63
C GLN A 153 3.77 -16.49 -0.16
N SER A 154 5.07 -16.42 0.16
CA SER A 154 5.56 -16.31 1.53
C SER A 154 5.47 -14.89 2.09
N SER A 155 5.49 -13.88 1.21
CA SER A 155 5.36 -12.46 1.58
C SER A 155 3.91 -12.02 1.35
N THR A 156 3.28 -11.46 2.38
CA THR A 156 1.95 -10.88 2.25
C THR A 156 2.03 -9.59 1.45
N ALA A 157 1.14 -9.45 0.47
CA ALA A 157 1.16 -8.31 -0.44
C ALA A 157 -0.26 -7.88 -0.79
N ILE A 158 -0.42 -6.60 -1.16
CA ILE A 158 -1.71 -6.06 -1.58
C ILE A 158 -1.54 -4.97 -2.64
N PHE A 159 -2.47 -4.92 -3.60
CA PHE A 159 -2.54 -3.80 -4.54
C PHE A 159 -3.15 -2.55 -3.92
N VAL A 160 -2.65 -1.39 -4.32
CA VAL A 160 -3.16 -0.06 -3.96
C VAL A 160 -3.39 0.73 -5.25
N THR A 161 -4.61 1.23 -5.45
CA THR A 161 -5.04 1.86 -6.72
C THR A 161 -5.77 3.18 -6.48
N ASP A 162 -5.76 4.08 -7.46
CA ASP A 162 -6.47 5.36 -7.43
C ASP A 162 -7.96 5.25 -7.83
N GLY A 163 -8.69 4.42 -7.10
CA GLY A 163 -10.08 4.08 -7.44
C GLY A 163 -10.25 2.58 -7.69
N PRO A 164 -11.41 2.14 -8.19
CA PRO A 164 -11.66 0.73 -8.43
C PRO A 164 -11.25 0.25 -9.84
N PHE A 165 -10.98 1.17 -10.77
CA PHE A 165 -11.06 0.89 -12.21
C PHE A 165 -9.93 0.01 -12.74
N ASP A 166 -8.70 0.17 -12.25
CA ASP A 166 -7.52 -0.60 -12.68
C ASP A 166 -7.76 -2.11 -12.61
N ILE A 167 -8.13 -2.60 -11.43
CA ILE A 167 -8.34 -4.03 -11.21
C ILE A 167 -9.73 -4.48 -11.66
N ARG A 168 -10.78 -3.68 -11.38
CA ARG A 168 -12.16 -4.09 -11.62
C ARG A 168 -12.51 -4.05 -13.11
N ASP A 169 -12.04 -3.05 -13.85
CA ASP A 169 -12.44 -2.79 -15.23
C ASP A 169 -11.29 -3.07 -16.20
N PHE A 170 -10.15 -2.37 -16.09
CA PHE A 170 -9.08 -2.47 -17.09
C PHE A 170 -8.44 -3.86 -17.13
N ILE A 171 -8.00 -4.40 -15.99
CA ILE A 171 -7.48 -5.77 -15.93
C ILE A 171 -8.53 -6.80 -16.34
N THR A 172 -9.80 -6.60 -15.98
CA THR A 172 -10.89 -7.51 -16.37
C THR A 172 -11.13 -7.52 -17.89
N LYS A 173 -11.16 -6.35 -18.52
CA LYS A 173 -11.25 -6.24 -19.98
C LYS A 173 -10.02 -6.87 -20.63
N GLN A 174 -8.82 -6.52 -20.17
CA GLN A 174 -7.58 -6.99 -20.79
C GLN A 174 -7.41 -8.51 -20.72
N ILE A 175 -7.76 -9.13 -19.60
CA ILE A 175 -7.78 -10.60 -19.45
C ILE A 175 -8.75 -11.24 -20.45
N THR A 176 -9.93 -10.63 -20.65
CA THR A 176 -10.92 -11.09 -21.63
C THR A 176 -10.40 -10.93 -23.05
N HIS A 177 -9.85 -9.77 -23.39
CA HIS A 177 -9.26 -9.48 -24.71
C HIS A 177 -8.10 -10.41 -25.05
N SER A 178 -7.30 -10.79 -24.05
CA SER A 178 -6.12 -11.65 -24.21
C SER A 178 -6.44 -13.15 -24.08
N ASN A 179 -7.71 -13.53 -23.93
CA ASN A 179 -8.16 -14.91 -23.72
C ASN A 179 -7.44 -15.65 -22.58
N ILE A 180 -7.18 -14.96 -21.46
CA ILE A 180 -6.50 -15.53 -20.30
C ILE A 180 -7.54 -16.16 -19.37
N ASP A 181 -7.52 -17.49 -19.25
CA ASP A 181 -8.35 -18.27 -18.33
C ASP A 181 -7.51 -19.39 -17.70
N PRO A 182 -7.39 -19.49 -16.36
CA PRO A 182 -8.02 -18.63 -15.36
C PRO A 182 -7.38 -17.24 -15.21
N ARG A 183 -8.18 -16.26 -14.77
CA ARG A 183 -7.68 -14.95 -14.29
C ARG A 183 -6.62 -15.16 -13.20
N PRO A 184 -5.44 -14.52 -13.28
CA PRO A 184 -4.39 -14.65 -12.26
C PRO A 184 -4.92 -14.39 -10.85
N ALA A 185 -4.56 -15.28 -9.92
CA ALA A 185 -5.17 -15.32 -8.59
C ALA A 185 -4.97 -14.02 -7.79
N TYR A 186 -3.82 -13.37 -7.92
CA TYR A 186 -3.51 -12.10 -7.24
C TYR A 186 -4.45 -10.97 -7.66
N PHE A 187 -5.01 -11.00 -8.87
CA PHE A 187 -6.04 -10.04 -9.32
C PHE A 187 -7.47 -10.37 -8.89
N ASN A 188 -7.67 -11.49 -8.18
CA ASN A 188 -8.95 -11.85 -7.55
C ASN A 188 -9.02 -11.48 -6.06
N LEU A 189 -7.88 -11.10 -5.47
CA LEU A 189 -7.80 -10.70 -4.08
C LEU A 189 -8.43 -9.31 -3.86
N PRO A 190 -8.90 -9.00 -2.64
CA PRO A 190 -9.22 -7.64 -2.24
C PRO A 190 -8.02 -6.70 -2.40
N TRP A 191 -8.29 -5.42 -2.66
CA TRP A 191 -7.27 -4.38 -2.80
C TRP A 191 -7.65 -3.12 -2.01
N ILE A 192 -6.73 -2.16 -1.99
CA ILE A 192 -6.91 -0.86 -1.36
C ILE A 192 -7.23 0.16 -2.45
N ASN A 193 -8.41 0.77 -2.36
CA ASN A 193 -8.70 2.02 -3.02
C ASN A 193 -8.27 3.16 -2.11
N ILE A 194 -7.17 3.82 -2.47
CA ILE A 194 -6.56 4.87 -1.65
C ILE A 194 -7.45 6.11 -1.53
N ARG A 195 -8.26 6.45 -2.54
CA ARG A 195 -9.23 7.56 -2.45
C ARG A 195 -10.22 7.37 -1.31
N LYS A 196 -10.68 6.12 -1.09
CA LYS A 196 -11.58 5.79 0.03
C LYS A 196 -10.85 5.84 1.36
N LEU A 197 -9.66 5.25 1.42
CA LEU A 197 -8.83 5.24 2.63
C LEU A 197 -8.47 6.67 3.08
N PHE A 198 -8.01 7.50 2.15
CA PHE A 198 -7.67 8.90 2.36
C PHE A 198 -8.87 9.69 2.89
N LYS A 199 -10.04 9.51 2.27
CA LYS A 199 -11.27 10.15 2.70
C LYS A 199 -11.61 9.80 4.14
N ASP A 200 -11.59 8.51 4.47
CA ASP A 200 -11.97 8.03 5.79
C ASP A 200 -10.96 8.49 6.86
N PHE A 201 -9.66 8.43 6.55
CA PHE A 201 -8.56 8.78 7.46
C PHE A 201 -8.51 10.28 7.78
N TYR A 202 -8.59 11.16 6.79
CA TYR A 202 -8.59 12.61 6.99
C TYR A 202 -10.00 13.21 7.14
N HIS A 203 -11.02 12.37 7.37
CA HIS A 203 -12.41 12.79 7.57
C HIS A 203 -12.95 13.73 6.48
N GLN A 204 -12.60 13.46 5.22
CA GLN A 204 -13.02 14.28 4.09
C GLN A 204 -14.48 13.95 3.70
N THR A 205 -15.20 14.95 3.20
CA THR A 205 -16.59 14.77 2.77
C THR A 205 -16.71 14.06 1.42
N GLN A 206 -15.69 14.21 0.55
CA GLN A 206 -15.66 13.65 -0.80
C GLN A 206 -14.34 12.90 -1.06
N SER A 207 -14.40 11.92 -1.97
CA SER A 207 -13.21 11.26 -2.50
C SER A 207 -12.46 12.23 -3.41
N ARG A 208 -11.13 12.28 -3.24
CA ARG A 208 -10.22 13.16 -3.98
C ARG A 208 -9.44 12.35 -5.02
N ASN A 209 -9.05 12.97 -6.13
CA ASN A 209 -8.06 12.42 -7.07
C ASN A 209 -6.62 12.69 -6.55
N ILE A 210 -5.60 12.17 -7.22
CA ILE A 210 -4.19 12.34 -6.85
C ILE A 210 -3.83 13.81 -6.59
N ALA A 211 -4.07 14.69 -7.57
CA ALA A 211 -3.77 16.12 -7.44
C ALA A 211 -4.46 16.77 -6.21
N SER A 212 -5.72 16.42 -5.94
CA SER A 212 -6.46 16.95 -4.79
C SER A 212 -5.99 16.37 -3.44
N MET A 213 -5.47 15.13 -3.43
CA MET A 213 -4.84 14.54 -2.26
C MET A 213 -3.47 15.18 -1.98
N LEU A 214 -2.63 15.34 -3.00
CA LEU A 214 -1.34 16.04 -2.89
C LEU A 214 -1.52 17.47 -2.38
N SER A 215 -2.46 18.22 -2.98
CA SER A 215 -2.76 19.58 -2.53
C SER A 215 -3.22 19.65 -1.07
N HIS A 216 -3.97 18.64 -0.57
CA HIS A 216 -4.34 18.57 0.84
C HIS A 216 -3.15 18.37 1.76
N LEU A 217 -2.16 17.58 1.30
CA LEU A 217 -0.95 17.27 2.04
C LEU A 217 0.16 18.31 1.84
N GLU A 218 -0.13 19.41 1.15
CA GLU A 218 0.83 20.45 0.78
C GLU A 218 2.02 19.92 -0.05
N MET A 219 1.75 18.90 -0.86
CA MET A 219 2.70 18.26 -1.76
C MET A 219 2.41 18.67 -3.22
N SER A 220 3.43 18.54 -4.08
CA SER A 220 3.30 18.76 -5.52
C SER A 220 3.39 17.45 -6.27
N PHE A 221 2.77 17.38 -7.45
CA PHE A 221 2.88 16.23 -8.33
C PHE A 221 4.31 16.14 -8.90
N GLU A 222 4.92 14.95 -8.85
CA GLU A 222 6.23 14.69 -9.45
C GLU A 222 6.10 13.89 -10.75
N GLY A 223 6.78 14.33 -11.81
CA GLY A 223 6.72 13.67 -13.12
C GLY A 223 5.59 14.21 -14.00
N ARG A 224 4.98 13.34 -14.81
CA ARG A 224 3.92 13.71 -15.75
C ARG A 224 2.58 13.08 -15.35
N GLU A 225 1.55 13.88 -15.12
CA GLU A 225 0.18 13.37 -14.92
C GLU A 225 -0.24 12.48 -16.10
N HIS A 226 -0.91 11.35 -15.84
CA HIS A 226 -1.28 10.33 -16.83
C HIS A 226 -0.09 9.59 -17.46
N SER A 227 1.08 9.62 -16.83
CA SER A 227 2.11 8.60 -17.00
C SER A 227 1.91 7.60 -15.86
N GLY A 228 1.50 6.37 -16.17
CA GLY A 228 1.03 5.46 -15.13
C GLY A 228 2.08 5.17 -14.04
N LEU A 229 3.38 5.15 -14.40
CA LEU A 229 4.45 5.02 -13.41
C LEU A 229 4.56 6.25 -12.49
N ASP A 230 4.43 7.46 -13.04
CA ASP A 230 4.52 8.68 -12.23
C ASP A 230 3.28 8.82 -11.34
N ASP A 231 2.09 8.47 -11.84
CA ASP A 231 0.88 8.42 -11.02
C ASP A 231 1.02 7.39 -9.88
N ALA A 232 1.52 6.19 -10.15
CA ALA A 232 1.79 5.17 -9.13
C ALA A 232 2.82 5.63 -8.08
N ARG A 233 3.87 6.37 -8.48
CA ARG A 233 4.84 6.97 -7.54
C ARG A 233 4.19 8.02 -6.65
N ASN A 234 3.38 8.92 -7.23
CA ASN A 234 2.68 9.94 -6.44
C ASN A 234 1.69 9.31 -5.45
N LEU A 235 1.03 8.20 -5.83
CA LEU A 235 0.24 7.41 -4.87
C LEU A 235 1.08 6.84 -3.73
N ALA A 236 2.29 6.33 -4.02
CA ALA A 236 3.21 5.86 -3.00
C ALA A 236 3.66 7.00 -2.06
N TYR A 237 3.91 8.20 -2.58
CA TYR A 237 4.26 9.37 -1.77
C TYR A 237 3.12 9.83 -0.86
N ILE A 238 1.89 9.89 -1.40
CA ILE A 238 0.68 10.15 -0.59
C ILE A 238 0.58 9.11 0.53
N ALA A 239 0.77 7.83 0.17
CA ALA A 239 0.65 6.75 1.13
C ALA A 239 1.74 6.77 2.20
N LYS A 240 2.98 7.12 1.84
CA LYS A 240 4.07 7.35 2.79
C LYS A 240 3.68 8.42 3.81
N ARG A 241 3.14 9.55 3.35
CA ARG A 241 2.68 10.61 4.26
C ARG A 241 1.54 10.14 5.16
N MET A 242 0.54 9.45 4.60
CA MET A 242 -0.56 8.87 5.37
C MET A 242 -0.05 7.87 6.43
N PHE A 243 0.94 7.05 6.08
CA PHE A 243 1.58 6.12 7.00
C PHE A 243 2.29 6.84 8.15
N GLU A 244 3.05 7.89 7.86
CA GLU A 244 3.72 8.75 8.85
C GLU A 244 2.71 9.44 9.79
N ASP A 245 1.53 9.79 9.27
CA ASP A 245 0.43 10.34 10.05
C ASP A 245 -0.33 9.27 10.87
N GLY A 246 0.02 7.97 10.73
CA GLY A 246 -0.52 6.86 11.51
C GLY A 246 -1.64 6.06 10.84
N CYS A 247 -1.81 6.17 9.52
CA CYS A 247 -2.83 5.42 8.78
C CYS A 247 -2.48 3.92 8.68
N ILE A 248 -3.48 3.05 8.87
CA ILE A 248 -3.33 1.59 8.67
C ILE A 248 -3.98 1.16 7.37
N PHE A 249 -3.19 0.55 6.48
CA PHE A 249 -3.58 0.23 5.11
C PHE A 249 -4.25 -1.15 5.03
N LYS A 250 -5.57 -1.18 5.19
CA LYS A 250 -6.39 -2.39 5.07
C LYS A 250 -7.18 -2.40 3.76
N SER A 251 -7.40 -3.60 3.19
CA SER A 251 -8.24 -3.78 2.00
C SER A 251 -9.64 -3.18 2.21
N ASN A 252 -10.13 -2.39 1.24
CA ASN A 252 -11.43 -1.72 1.30
C ASN A 252 -12.24 -1.82 -0.01
N CYS A 253 -11.71 -2.59 -0.98
CA CYS A 253 -12.31 -2.91 -2.26
C CYS A 253 -12.11 -4.39 -2.60
N LYS A 254 -13.05 -4.97 -3.37
CA LYS A 254 -12.99 -6.35 -3.87
C LYS A 254 -13.83 -6.49 -5.12
N LEU A 255 -13.52 -7.47 -5.97
CA LEU A 255 -14.40 -7.85 -7.07
C LEU A 255 -15.72 -8.35 -6.47
N GLN A 256 -16.84 -7.85 -6.99
CA GLN A 256 -18.13 -8.43 -6.68
C GLN A 256 -18.22 -9.77 -7.42
N LYS A 257 -18.64 -10.84 -6.72
CA LYS A 257 -19.00 -12.09 -7.39
C LYS A 257 -20.17 -11.76 -8.31
N ARG A 258 -19.93 -11.68 -9.62
CA ARG A 258 -21.04 -11.79 -10.58
C ARG A 258 -21.68 -13.15 -10.32
N GLU A 259 -22.98 -13.17 -10.03
CA GLU A 259 -23.78 -14.39 -10.11
C GLU A 259 -23.68 -14.89 -11.54
N TYR A 260 -22.72 -15.76 -11.81
CA TYR A 260 -22.66 -16.53 -13.04
C TYR A 260 -23.80 -17.53 -13.01
N THR A 261 -25.02 -17.06 -13.25
CA THR A 261 -26.04 -17.91 -13.85
C THR A 261 -25.54 -18.24 -15.25
N ARG A 262 -24.81 -19.37 -15.33
CA ARG A 262 -24.64 -20.11 -16.58
C ARG A 262 -26.06 -20.31 -17.15
N LYS A 263 -26.47 -19.47 -18.11
CA LYS A 263 -27.45 -19.92 -19.09
C LYS A 263 -26.74 -21.02 -19.88
N ARG A 264 -26.87 -22.25 -19.36
CA ARG A 264 -26.68 -23.47 -20.15
C ARG A 264 -27.57 -23.28 -21.38
N ARG A 265 -26.93 -23.18 -22.56
CA ARG A 265 -27.60 -23.45 -23.82
C ARG A 265 -28.04 -24.91 -23.84
#